data_AF-A0A9E5N1N6-F1
#
_entry.id   AF-A0A9E5N1N6-F1
#
_cell.length_a   1.000
_cell.length_b   1.000
_cell.length_c   1.000
_cell.angle_alpha   90.00
_cell.angle_beta   90.00
_cell.angle_gamma   90.00
#
_symmetry.space_group_name_H-M   'P 1'
#
loop_
_entity.id
_entity.type
_entity.pdbx_description
1 polymer ?
#
loop_
_entity_poly.entity_id
_entity_poly.type
_entity_poly.pdbx_seq_one_letter_code
_entity_poly.pdbx_strand_id
1 'polypeptide(L)' 'AKKFPKAKHYVDWRKCLEQKDLDAVICCTTDHTHAFIANWALNRDLHVFCEKPLGNT' A
#
# COMPACT_ATOMS: atom_id res chain seq x y z
N ALA A 1 -9.67 -4.25 12.00
CA ALA A 1 -10.75 -3.31 12.34
C ALA A 1 -10.80 -2.97 13.84
N LYS A 2 -10.95 -3.96 14.75
CA LYS A 2 -11.15 -3.69 16.19
C LYS A 2 -10.12 -2.74 16.84
N LYS A 3 -8.85 -2.82 16.41
CA LYS A 3 -7.75 -1.97 16.93
C LYS A 3 -7.77 -0.52 16.38
N PHE A 4 -8.33 -0.30 15.19
CA PHE A 4 -8.37 1.00 14.52
C PHE A 4 -9.75 1.21 13.85
N PRO A 5 -10.80 1.49 14.63
CA PRO A 5 -12.17 1.54 14.12
C PRO A 5 -12.46 2.72 13.18
N LYS A 6 -11.62 3.77 13.21
CA LYS A 6 -11.75 4.95 12.34
C LYS A 6 -11.01 4.81 11.00
N ALA A 7 -10.22 3.76 10.82
CA ALA A 7 -9.52 3.55 9.56
C ALA A 7 -10.53 3.29 8.45
N LYS A 8 -10.33 3.90 7.28
CA LYS A 8 -11.11 3.56 6.08
C LYS A 8 -10.65 2.21 5.55
N HIS A 9 -11.61 1.40 5.15
CA HIS A 9 -11.35 0.06 4.64
C HIS A 9 -11.60 0.03 3.13
N TYR A 10 -10.70 -0.62 2.41
CA TYR A 10 -10.79 -0.80 0.97
C TYR A 10 -10.63 -2.28 0.67
N VAL A 11 -11.46 -2.80 -0.23
CA VAL A 11 -11.30 -4.16 -0.78
C VAL A 11 -10.19 -4.16 -1.84
N ASP A 12 -10.07 -3.06 -2.57
CA ASP A 12 -9.12 -2.90 -3.67
C ASP A 12 -8.06 -1.87 -3.29
N TRP A 13 -6.79 -2.27 -3.33
CA TRP A 13 -5.66 -1.40 -3.00
C TRP A 13 -5.55 -0.22 -3.98
N ARG A 14 -6.03 -0.35 -5.22
CA ARG A 14 -6.03 0.75 -6.20
C ARG A 14 -6.90 1.91 -5.74
N LYS A 15 -8.08 1.60 -5.18
CA LYS A 15 -8.99 2.59 -4.57
C LYS A 15 -8.43 3.16 -3.27
N CYS A 16 -7.65 2.37 -2.54
CA CYS A 16 -6.94 2.86 -1.35
C CYS A 16 -5.95 3.97 -1.74
N LEU A 17 -5.18 3.78 -2.82
CA LEU A 17 -4.21 4.77 -3.33
C LEU A 17 -4.86 6.00 -4.00
N GLU A 18 -6.16 5.97 -4.29
CA GLU A 18 -6.93 7.14 -4.74
C GLU A 18 -7.35 8.05 -3.57
N GLN A 19 -7.15 7.61 -2.33
CA GLN A 19 -7.44 8.43 -1.16
C GLN A 19 -6.55 9.68 -1.17
N LYS A 20 -7.18 10.85 -1.02
CA LYS A 20 -6.47 12.11 -0.82
C LYS A 20 -5.77 12.11 0.54
N ASP A 21 -4.76 12.97 0.66
CA ASP A 21 -4.05 13.24 1.92
C ASP A 21 -3.31 11.99 2.45
N LEU A 22 -2.68 11.23 1.55
CA LEU A 22 -1.74 10.17 1.89
C LEU A 22 -0.31 10.71 1.77
N ASP A 23 0.52 10.45 2.78
CA ASP A 23 1.95 10.77 2.74
C ASP A 23 2.82 9.52 2.49
N ALA A 24 2.33 8.35 2.91
CA ALA A 24 3.10 7.10 2.86
C ALA A 24 2.21 5.85 2.74
N VAL A 25 2.82 4.76 2.26
CA VAL A 25 2.23 3.43 2.10
C VAL A 25 3.12 2.40 2.78
N ILE A 26 2.52 1.54 3.59
CA ILE A 26 3.15 0.35 4.17
C ILE A 26 2.59 -0.86 3.44
N CYS A 27 3.40 -1.51 2.60
CA CYS A 27 3.01 -2.66 1.80
C CYS A 27 3.46 -3.97 2.48
N CYS A 28 2.48 -4.70 3.01
CA CYS A 28 2.64 -6.02 3.63
C CYS A 28 1.72 -7.07 2.98
N THR A 29 1.47 -6.94 1.67
CA THR A 29 0.67 -7.90 0.91
C THR A 29 1.50 -9.15 0.60
N THR A 30 1.02 -10.01 -0.31
CA THR A 30 1.82 -11.13 -0.79
C THR A 30 2.97 -10.64 -1.68
N ASP A 31 4.12 -11.28 -1.60
CA ASP A 31 5.38 -10.97 -2.29
C ASP A 31 5.23 -10.63 -3.79
N HIS A 32 4.47 -11.43 -4.55
CA HIS A 32 4.24 -11.24 -5.98
C HIS A 32 3.43 -9.98 -6.33
N THR A 33 2.80 -9.34 -5.33
CA THR A 33 2.04 -8.09 -5.52
C THR A 33 2.82 -6.85 -5.08
N HIS A 34 3.92 -7.01 -4.35
CA HIS A 34 4.70 -5.90 -3.78
C HIS A 34 5.16 -4.92 -4.87
N ALA A 35 5.74 -5.42 -5.96
CA ALA A 35 6.27 -4.59 -7.03
C ALA A 35 5.20 -3.68 -7.65
N PHE A 36 3.99 -4.19 -7.89
CA PHE A 36 2.91 -3.42 -8.48
C PHE A 36 2.42 -2.31 -7.54
N ILE A 37 2.23 -2.63 -6.26
CA ILE A 37 1.74 -1.67 -5.26
C ILE A 37 2.78 -0.59 -4.98
N ALA A 38 4.04 -1.00 -4.76
CA ALA A 38 5.14 -0.08 -4.48
C ALA A 38 5.36 0.89 -5.65
N ASN A 39 5.41 0.38 -6.88
CA ASN A 39 5.58 1.24 -8.06
C ASN A 39 4.40 2.20 -8.23
N TRP A 40 3.15 1.75 -7.99
CA TRP A 40 1.98 2.63 -8.06
C TRP A 40 1.99 3.74 -7.01
N ALA A 41 2.45 3.45 -5.79
CA ALA A 41 2.57 4.42 -4.72
C ALA A 41 3.70 5.43 -5.00
N LEU A 42 4.87 4.95 -5.43
CA LEU A 42 6.01 5.80 -5.78
C LEU A 42 5.70 6.75 -6.95
N ASN A 43 4.96 6.30 -7.97
CA ASN A 43 4.52 7.16 -9.08
C ASN A 43 3.51 8.24 -8.67
N ARG A 44 3.01 8.22 -7.43
CA ARG A 44 2.12 9.22 -6.84
C ARG A 44 2.82 10.06 -5.77
N ASP A 45 4.16 10.06 -5.77
CA ASP A 45 5.00 10.76 -4.80
C ASP A 45 4.76 10.35 -3.33
N LEU A 46 4.29 9.11 -3.10
CA LEU A 46 4.10 8.57 -1.75
C LEU A 46 5.38 7.89 -1.26
N HIS A 47 5.72 8.07 0.01
CA HIS A 47 6.79 7.30 0.64
C HIS A 47 6.37 5.83 0.81
N VAL A 48 7.26 4.88 0.51
CA VAL A 48 6.92 3.45 0.58
C VAL A 48 7.82 2.70 1.55
N PHE A 49 7.20 2.01 2.50
CA PHE A 49 7.82 0.91 3.23
C PHE A 49 7.26 -0.41 2.68
N CYS A 50 8.13 -1.33 2.29
CA CYS A 50 7.74 -2.64 1.79
C CYS A 50 8.34 -3.74 2.68
N GLU A 51 7.51 -4.69 3.08
CA GLU A 51 7.91 -5.79 3.95
C GLU A 51 8.77 -6.83 3.19
N LYS A 52 9.59 -7.59 3.92
CA LYS A 52 10.52 -8.58 3.37
C LYS A 52 9.85 -9.96 3.19
N PRO A 53 9.98 -10.62 2.02
CA PRO A 53 10.85 -10.27 0.90
C PRO A 53 10.28 -9.14 0.03
N LEU A 54 11.17 -8.30 -0.50
CA LEU A 54 10.79 -7.11 -1.29
C LEU A 54 9.94 -7.46 -2.52
N GLY A 55 10.18 -8.62 -3.12
CA GLY A 55 9.42 -9.16 -4.24
C GLY A 55 10.02 -10.49 -4.68
N ASN A 56 9.46 -11.04 -5.75
CA ASN A 56 10.02 -12.17 -6.48
C ASN A 56 10.45 -11.71 -7.88
N THR A 57 11.43 -12.41 -8.45
CA THR A 57 11.93 -12.20 -9.82
C THR A 57 11.39 -13.27 -10.74
#